data_AF-A0A4C1WLM8-F1
#
_entry.id   AF-A0A4C1WLM8-F1
#
_cell.length_a   1.000
_cell.length_b   1.000
_cell.length_c   1.000
_cell.angle_alpha   90.00
_cell.angle_beta   90.00
_cell.angle_gamma   90.00
#
_symmetry.space_group_name_H-M   'P 1'
#
loop_
_entity.id
_entity.type
_entity.pdbx_description
1 polymer ?
#
loop_
_entity_poly.entity_id
_entity_poly.type
_entity_poly.pdbx_seq_one_letter_code
_entity_poly.pdbx_strand_id
1 'polypeptide(L)'
;MVTYAVPVFAHADPNTLYQLEILQNNFCKSFRRTLARRNDILHLELPTTARYMQDMSINLFDIAANHPNPLLQSAALYEAPPPQHFIRKPRNILSGPPDEFTAEVERLIDINKNML
;
A
#
# COMPACT_ATOMS: atom_id res chain seq x y z
N MET A 1 -12.39 -0.80 17.42
CA MET A 1 -11.73 -0.90 18.73
C MET A 1 -10.44 -1.68 18.51
N VAL A 2 -9.28 -1.02 18.48
CA VAL A 2 -7.99 -1.67 18.22
C VAL A 2 -7.06 -1.26 19.34
N THR A 3 -6.73 -2.21 20.21
CA THR A 3 -5.68 -2.06 21.21
C THR A 3 -4.65 -3.15 20.91
N TYR A 4 -3.90 -2.96 19.84
CA TYR A 4 -2.62 -3.64 19.68
C TYR A 4 -1.67 -2.97 20.67
N ALA A 5 -1.67 -3.46 21.91
CA ALA A 5 -0.79 -2.98 22.95
C ALA A 5 0.64 -3.36 22.57
N VAL A 6 1.40 -2.37 22.11
CA VAL A 6 2.84 -2.52 21.90
C VAL A 6 3.44 -2.84 23.28
N PRO A 7 4.08 -4.01 23.50
CA PRO A 7 4.55 -4.44 24.82
C PRO A 7 5.59 -3.49 25.44
N VAL A 8 6.17 -2.60 24.63
CA VAL A 8 7.12 -1.55 25.03
C VAL A 8 6.56 -0.61 26.10
N PHE A 9 5.24 -0.45 26.22
CA PHE A 9 4.60 0.47 27.16
C PHE A 9 3.85 -0.20 28.31
N ALA A 10 3.95 -1.53 28.46
CA ALA A 10 3.16 -2.28 29.46
C ALA A 10 3.43 -1.85 30.92
N HIS A 11 4.59 -1.24 31.19
CA HIS A 11 4.99 -0.73 32.51
C HIS A 11 5.10 0.80 32.58
N ALA A 12 4.68 1.50 31.52
CA ALA A 12 4.75 2.96 31.50
C ALA A 12 3.63 3.56 32.37
N ASP A 13 3.98 4.58 33.15
CA ASP A 13 3.04 5.29 34.00
C ASP A 13 1.92 5.94 33.15
N PRO A 14 0.63 5.80 33.49
CA PRO A 14 -0.47 6.31 32.68
C PRO A 14 -0.40 7.82 32.39
N ASN A 15 0.17 8.61 33.29
CA ASN A 15 0.31 10.06 33.09
C ASN A 15 1.38 10.36 32.02
N THR A 16 2.47 9.58 31.99
CA THR A 16 3.49 9.68 30.94
C THR A 16 2.93 9.29 29.56
N LEU A 17 2.06 8.27 29.50
CA LEU A 17 1.39 7.88 28.26
C LEU A 17 0.45 8.98 27.75
N TYR A 18 -0.31 9.60 28.65
CA TYR A 18 -1.20 10.71 28.31
C TYR A 18 -0.43 11.92 27.76
N GLN A 19 0.71 12.26 28.36
CA GLN A 19 1.56 13.34 27.85
C GLN A 19 2.16 13.03 26.48
N LEU A 20 2.59 11.79 26.25
CA LEU A 20 3.09 11.35 24.95
C LEU A 20 2.01 11.41 23.88
N GLU A 21 0.77 11.04 24.20
CA GLU A 21 -0.36 11.14 23.30
C GLU A 21 -0.66 12.60 22.92
N ILE A 22 -0.65 13.52 23.89
CA ILE A 22 -0.82 14.97 23.63
C ILE A 22 0.27 15.47 22.70
N LEU A 23 1.53 15.11 22.96
CA LEU A 23 2.68 15.51 22.15
C LEU A 23 2.55 14.97 20.71
N GLN A 24 2.24 13.70 20.55
CA GLN A 24 2.04 13.05 19.25
C GLN A 24 0.89 13.72 18.49
N ASN A 25 -0.24 13.96 19.15
CA ASN A 25 -1.40 14.57 18.52
C ASN A 25 -1.12 16.00 18.06
N ASN A 26 -0.41 16.79 18.87
CA ASN A 26 0.00 18.14 18.52
C ASN A 26 0.98 18.15 17.33
N PHE A 27 1.93 17.22 17.32
CA PHE A 27 2.86 17.05 16.21
C PHE A 27 2.13 16.68 14.92
N CYS A 28 1.26 15.67 14.95
CA CYS A 28 0.47 15.25 13.79
C CYS A 28 -0.44 16.38 13.27
N LYS A 29 -1.07 17.16 14.15
CA LYS A 29 -1.89 18.32 13.76
C LYS A 29 -1.06 19.39 13.06
N SER A 30 0.10 19.74 13.60
CA SER A 30 1.00 20.75 13.02
C SER A 30 1.52 20.32 11.64
N PHE A 31 1.93 19.06 11.52
CA PHE A 31 2.39 18.48 10.26
C PHE A 31 1.27 18.51 9.20
N ARG A 32 0.05 18.05 9.54
CA ARG A 32 -1.11 18.09 8.64
C ARG A 32 -1.43 19.51 8.16
N ARG A 33 -1.42 20.51 9.05
CA ARG A 33 -1.68 21.93 8.67
C ARG A 33 -0.65 22.47 7.69
N THR A 34 0.61 22.09 7.88
CA THR A 34 1.71 22.54 7.00
C THR A 34 1.65 21.87 5.64
N LEU A 35 1.33 20.57 5.60
CA LEU A 35 1.10 19.84 4.36
C LEU A 35 -0.12 20.37 3.60
N ALA A 36 -1.24 20.62 4.30
CA ALA A 36 -2.44 21.21 3.71
C ALA A 36 -2.15 22.58 3.07
N ARG A 37 -1.45 23.47 3.78
CA ARG A 37 -1.04 24.79 3.25
C ARG A 37 -0.19 24.68 1.98
N ARG A 38 0.74 23.70 1.94
CA ARG A 38 1.57 23.45 0.76
C ARG A 38 0.73 22.94 -0.40
N ASN A 39 -0.24 22.07 -0.14
CA ASN A 39 -1.16 21.58 -1.16
C ASN A 39 -2.05 22.71 -1.70
N ASP A 40 -2.58 23.60 -0.84
CA ASP A 40 -3.42 24.73 -1.26
C ASP A 40 -2.68 25.68 -2.21
N ILE A 41 -1.40 25.94 -1.96
CA ILE A 41 -0.52 26.74 -2.84
C ILE A 41 -0.30 26.02 -4.17
N LEU A 42 -0.08 24.70 -4.15
CA LEU A 42 0.10 23.88 -5.35
C LEU A 42 -1.18 23.74 -6.19
N HIS A 43 -2.37 23.82 -5.57
CA HIS A 43 -3.66 23.73 -6.24
C HIS A 43 -4.05 25.01 -7.00
N LEU A 44 -3.47 26.17 -6.65
CA LEU A 44 -3.87 27.46 -7.22
C LEU A 44 -3.07 27.87 -8.48
N GLU A 45 -1.85 27.37 -8.68
CA GLU A 45 -0.94 27.86 -9.73
C GLU A 45 -0.74 26.94 -10.95
N LEU A 46 -1.23 25.71 -10.92
CA LEU A 46 -1.07 24.78 -12.05
C LEU A 46 -2.30 24.82 -12.97
N PRO A 47 -2.15 24.93 -14.31
CA PRO A 47 -3.24 24.57 -15.22
C PRO A 47 -3.62 23.13 -14.86
N THR A 48 -4.80 22.99 -14.21
CA THR A 48 -5.33 21.78 -13.55
C THR A 48 -4.38 20.61 -13.72
N THR A 49 -3.51 20.28 -12.75
CA THR A 49 -2.42 19.29 -12.88
C THR A 49 -2.70 18.08 -13.77
N ALA A 50 -3.94 17.60 -13.78
CA ALA A 50 -4.48 16.65 -14.75
C ALA A 50 -4.21 16.98 -16.23
N ARG A 51 -4.45 18.21 -16.71
CA ARG A 51 -4.17 18.68 -18.08
C ARG A 51 -2.68 18.59 -18.40
N TYR A 52 -1.83 19.14 -17.53
CA TYR A 52 -0.38 19.04 -17.71
C TYR A 52 0.09 17.58 -17.77
N MET A 53 -0.44 16.72 -16.89
CA MET A 53 -0.11 15.30 -16.88
C MET A 53 -0.64 14.56 -18.12
N GLN A 54 -1.80 14.95 -18.66
CA GLN A 54 -2.33 14.42 -19.91
C GLN A 54 -1.47 14.83 -21.10
N ASP A 55 -1.12 16.11 -21.21
CA ASP A 55 -0.29 16.60 -22.31
C ASP A 55 1.11 15.97 -22.28
N MET A 56 1.70 15.82 -21.08
CA MET A 56 2.98 15.15 -20.89
C MET A 56 2.91 13.65 -21.18
N SER A 57 1.81 12.97 -20.80
CA SER A 57 1.67 11.54 -21.07
C SER A 57 1.48 11.27 -22.56
N ILE A 58 0.68 12.06 -23.27
CA ILE A 58 0.50 11.98 -24.73
C ILE A 58 1.86 12.11 -25.42
N ASN A 59 2.62 13.16 -25.12
CA ASN A 59 3.95 13.37 -25.71
C ASN A 59 4.91 12.19 -25.44
N LEU A 60 4.88 11.62 -24.23
CA LEU A 60 5.72 10.48 -23.88
C LEU A 60 5.34 9.21 -24.66
N PHE A 61 4.04 8.95 -24.86
CA PHE A 61 3.57 7.84 -25.69
C PHE A 61 3.91 8.05 -27.16
N ASP A 62 3.80 9.27 -27.68
CA ASP A 62 4.19 9.58 -29.06
C ASP A 62 5.68 9.34 -29.31
N ILE A 63 6.54 9.71 -28.35
CA ILE A 63 7.98 9.43 -28.43
C ILE A 63 8.24 7.92 -28.40
N ALA A 64 7.55 7.18 -27.53
CA ALA A 64 7.71 5.73 -27.42
C ALA A 64 7.22 4.99 -28.68
N ALA A 65 6.12 5.46 -29.30
CA ALA A 65 5.56 4.89 -30.52
C ALA A 65 6.48 5.10 -31.74
N ASN A 66 7.21 6.22 -31.78
CA ASN A 66 8.18 6.53 -32.84
C ASN A 66 9.62 6.04 -32.52
N HIS A 67 9.81 5.31 -31.42
CA HIS A 67 11.14 4.89 -30.99
C HIS A 67 11.69 3.77 -31.89
N PRO A 68 13.00 3.76 -32.23
CA PRO A 68 13.62 2.69 -33.03
C PRO A 68 13.64 1.32 -32.33
N ASN A 69 13.23 1.22 -31.06
CA ASN A 69 13.20 -0.02 -30.31
C ASN A 69 11.79 -0.63 -30.40
N PRO A 70 11.63 -1.81 -31.04
CA PRO A 70 10.32 -2.42 -31.24
C PRO A 70 9.61 -2.77 -29.93
N LEU A 71 10.33 -2.99 -28.83
CA LEU A 71 9.72 -3.26 -27.53
C LEU A 71 9.00 -2.04 -26.96
N LEU A 72 9.60 -0.84 -27.12
CA LEU A 72 9.01 0.40 -26.65
C LEU A 72 7.81 0.81 -27.51
N GLN A 73 7.91 0.61 -28.82
CA GLN A 73 6.78 0.80 -29.74
C GLN A 73 5.62 -0.16 -29.39
N SER A 74 5.91 -1.44 -29.14
CA SER A 74 4.91 -2.44 -28.76
C SER A 74 4.23 -2.10 -27.42
N ALA A 75 4.98 -1.56 -26.45
CA ALA A 75 4.43 -1.11 -25.18
C ALA A 75 3.55 0.14 -25.32
N ALA A 76 3.91 1.08 -26.21
CA ALA A 76 3.12 2.27 -26.48
C ALA A 76 1.81 1.97 -27.21
N LEU A 77 1.80 0.94 -28.06
CA LEU A 77 0.62 0.46 -28.80
C LEU A 77 -0.21 -0.59 -28.04
N TYR A 78 0.13 -0.87 -26.78
CA TYR A 78 -0.56 -1.87 -25.99
C TYR A 78 -1.99 -1.41 -25.67
N GLU A 79 -2.97 -2.13 -26.19
CA GLU A 79 -4.36 -1.97 -25.79
C GLU A 79 -4.61 -2.80 -24.53
N ALA A 80 -5.03 -2.12 -23.45
CA ALA A 80 -5.38 -2.81 -22.23
C ALA A 80 -6.59 -3.73 -22.51
N PRO A 81 -6.55 -5.01 -22.09
CA PRO A 81 -7.70 -5.88 -22.22
C PRO A 81 -8.89 -5.24 -21.50
N PRO A 82 -10.14 -5.49 -21.97
CA PRO A 82 -11.33 -4.99 -21.32
C PRO A 82 -11.24 -5.28 -19.82
N PRO A 83 -11.69 -4.34 -18.96
CA PRO A 83 -11.65 -4.53 -17.52
C PRO A 83 -12.51 -5.74 -17.16
N GLN A 84 -11.90 -6.91 -17.15
CA GLN A 84 -12.44 -8.08 -16.50
C GLN A 84 -12.61 -7.64 -15.07
N HIS A 85 -13.85 -7.65 -14.58
CA HIS A 85 -14.12 -7.39 -13.18
C HIS A 85 -13.16 -8.26 -12.39
N PHE A 86 -12.08 -7.68 -11.88
CA PHE A 86 -11.13 -8.40 -11.06
C PHE A 86 -11.90 -8.70 -9.79
N ILE A 87 -12.55 -9.86 -9.76
CA ILE A 87 -13.02 -10.46 -8.53
C ILE A 87 -11.76 -10.58 -7.73
N ARG A 88 -11.59 -9.66 -6.79
CA ARG A 88 -10.45 -9.62 -5.89
C ARG A 88 -10.40 -11.02 -5.30
N LYS A 89 -9.39 -11.82 -5.70
CA LYS A 89 -9.33 -13.22 -5.30
C LYS A 89 -9.40 -13.22 -3.77
N PRO A 90 -10.48 -13.74 -3.16
CA PRO A 90 -10.53 -13.79 -1.71
C PRO A 90 -9.28 -14.53 -1.28
N ARG A 91 -8.56 -13.99 -0.29
CA ARG A 91 -7.39 -14.68 0.27
C ARG A 91 -7.88 -16.06 0.67
N ASN A 92 -7.37 -17.10 0.00
CA ASN A 92 -7.84 -18.47 0.15
C ASN A 92 -7.84 -18.80 1.65
N ILE A 93 -9.02 -18.89 2.27
CA ILE A 93 -9.18 -19.74 3.45
C ILE A 93 -9.23 -21.14 2.84
N LEU A 94 -8.17 -21.90 3.04
CA LEU A 94 -8.05 -23.26 2.54
C LEU A 94 -9.05 -24.14 3.32
N SER A 95 -10.31 -24.15 2.89
CA SER A 95 -11.38 -24.98 3.48
C SER A 95 -11.37 -26.42 2.94
N GLY A 96 -10.32 -26.79 2.21
CA GLY A 96 -10.12 -28.16 1.73
C GLY A 96 -9.42 -29.02 2.78
N PRO A 97 -9.55 -30.35 2.70
CA PRO A 97 -8.71 -31.24 3.50
C PRO A 97 -7.23 -30.94 3.24
N PRO A 98 -6.35 -31.05 4.26
CA PRO A 98 -4.93 -30.81 4.08
C PRO A 98 -4.40 -31.74 2.99
N ASP A 99 -3.63 -31.17 2.06
CA ASP A 99 -2.92 -31.98 1.08
C ASP A 99 -1.82 -32.80 1.77
N GLU A 100 -1.29 -33.79 1.06
CA GLU A 100 -0.27 -34.71 1.58
C GLU A 100 0.95 -33.98 2.18
N PHE A 101 1.32 -32.83 1.61
CA PHE A 101 2.39 -31.98 2.12
C PHE A 101 2.00 -31.26 3.41
N THR A 102 0.79 -30.71 3.49
CA THR A 102 0.28 -30.00 4.67
C THR A 102 0.12 -30.96 5.84
N ALA A 103 -0.38 -32.18 5.60
CA ALA A 103 -0.52 -33.22 6.61
C ALA A 103 0.83 -33.61 7.23
N GLU A 104 1.88 -33.75 6.42
CA GLU A 104 3.21 -34.10 6.94
C GLU A 104 3.85 -32.94 7.71
N VAL A 105 3.64 -31.70 7.28
CA VAL A 105 4.10 -30.50 8.01
C VAL A 105 3.40 -30.39 9.38
N GLU A 106 2.09 -30.64 9.45
CA GLU A 106 1.35 -30.65 10.72
C GLU A 106 1.86 -31.74 11.67
N ARG A 107 2.14 -32.95 11.15
CA ARG A 107 2.72 -34.04 11.95
C ARG A 107 4.08 -33.69 12.54
N LEU A 108 4.94 -33.03 11.77
CA LEU A 108 6.25 -32.57 12.26
C LEU A 108 6.12 -31.51 13.36
N ILE A 109 5.15 -30.60 13.23
CA ILE A 109 4.87 -29.59 14.25
C ILE A 109 4.38 -30.24 15.54
N ASP A 110 3.50 -31.24 15.47
CA ASP A 110 2.99 -31.94 16.64
C ASP A 110 4.07 -32.78 17.34
N ILE A 111 4.95 -33.42 16.58
CA ILE A 111 6.13 -34.12 17.14
C ILE A 111 7.03 -33.13 17.89
N ASN A 112 7.27 -31.93 17.34
CA ASN A 112 8.11 -30.92 17.97
C ASN A 112 7.48 -30.34 19.26
N LYS A 113 6.16 -30.22 19.33
CA LYS A 113 5.44 -29.80 20.55
C LYS A 113 5.50 -30.84 21.67
N ASN A 114 5.58 -32.12 21.33
CA ASN A 114 5.67 -33.22 22.30
C ASN A 114 7.11 -33.48 22.79
N MET A 115 8.11 -32.82 22.19
CA MET A 115 9.52 -32.89 22.60
C MET A 115 9.96 -31.69 23.46
N LEU A 116 9.07 -30.73 23.73
CA LEU A 116 9.22 -29.62 24.68
C LEU A 116 8.39 -29.89 25.94
#